data_AF-A0A132MM89-F1
#
_entry.id   AF-A0A132MM89-F1
#
_cell.length_a   1.000
_cell.length_b   1.000
_cell.length_c   1.000
_cell.angle_alpha   90.00
_cell.angle_beta   90.00
_cell.angle_gamma   90.00
#
_symmetry.space_group_name_H-M   'P 1'
#
loop_
_entity.id
_entity.type
_entity.pdbx_description
1 polymer ?
#
loop_
_entity_poly.entity_id
_entity_poly.type
_entity_poly.pdbx_seq_one_letter_code
_entity_poly.pdbx_strand_id
1 'polypeptide(L)'
;MTPFMSAVAEVVGGAGHAGLPATVPSEPRPMGVGAERQVAIRSLAEQLACEANAVLADRGERIELEDRPGDGVLVFTLRYRSRQAEVSTRFADGVAYGRLRGVAAGAQDEQPRELAGPEALEDLILRLLAGPDDAPAAGGS
;
A
#
# COMPACT_ATOMS: atom_id res chain seq x y z
N MET A 1 10.09 0.73 -20.18
CA MET A 1 9.24 -0.06 -19.28
C MET A 1 10.15 -0.65 -18.21
N THR A 2 9.93 -0.33 -16.93
CA THR A 2 10.68 -0.92 -15.80
C THR A 2 10.20 -2.36 -15.55
N PRO A 3 10.93 -3.17 -14.76
CA PRO A 3 10.44 -4.49 -14.33
C PRO A 3 9.06 -4.41 -13.68
N PHE A 4 8.83 -3.41 -12.82
CA PHE A 4 7.55 -3.18 -12.17
C PHE A 4 6.42 -2.85 -13.17
N MET A 5 6.67 -1.98 -14.17
CA MET A 5 5.69 -1.70 -15.21
C MET A 5 5.28 -2.95 -16.02
N SER A 6 6.24 -3.85 -16.30
CA SER A 6 5.93 -5.13 -16.95
C SER A 6 5.03 -6.01 -16.07
N ALA A 7 5.33 -6.11 -14.77
CA ALA A 7 4.50 -6.85 -13.82
C ALA A 7 3.08 -6.26 -13.71
N VAL A 8 2.96 -4.93 -13.71
CA VAL A 8 1.66 -4.24 -13.76
C VAL A 8 0.90 -4.66 -15.03
N ALA A 9 1.54 -4.59 -16.20
CA ALA A 9 0.92 -4.95 -17.48
C ALA A 9 0.43 -6.41 -17.51
N GLU A 10 1.21 -7.35 -16.96
CA GLU A 10 0.83 -8.75 -16.84
C GLU A 10 -0.36 -8.94 -15.91
N VAL A 11 -0.35 -8.31 -14.72
CA VAL A 11 -1.45 -8.41 -13.74
C VAL A 11 -2.74 -7.84 -14.30
N VAL A 12 -2.73 -6.64 -14.88
CA VAL A 12 -3.95 -6.05 -15.46
C VAL A 12 -4.40 -6.78 -16.73
N GLY A 13 -3.47 -7.44 -17.43
CA GLY A 13 -3.73 -8.35 -18.55
C GLY A 13 -4.32 -9.70 -18.16
N GLY A 14 -4.40 -10.03 -16.86
CA GLY A 14 -4.88 -11.31 -16.35
C GLY A 14 -3.88 -12.47 -16.53
N ALA A 15 -2.65 -12.18 -16.94
CA ALA A 15 -1.58 -13.17 -17.11
C ALA A 15 -0.64 -13.24 -15.90
N GLY A 16 -0.59 -12.17 -15.10
CA GLY A 16 0.27 -12.05 -13.93
C GLY A 16 -0.38 -12.58 -12.65
N HIS A 17 0.47 -12.88 -11.65
CA HIS A 17 0.05 -13.20 -10.29
C HIS A 17 0.48 -12.09 -9.34
N ALA A 18 -0.39 -11.73 -8.40
CA ALA A 18 -0.04 -10.81 -7.32
C ALA A 18 0.15 -11.56 -6.00
N GLY A 19 1.38 -11.57 -5.51
CA GLY A 19 1.75 -12.07 -4.19
C GLY A 19 1.13 -11.25 -3.06
N LEU A 20 1.30 -11.74 -1.83
CA LEU A 20 1.06 -10.92 -0.65
C LEU A 20 2.30 -10.06 -0.38
N PRO A 21 2.15 -8.78 -0.04
CA PRO A 21 3.29 -7.97 0.36
C PRO A 21 3.94 -8.55 1.61
N ALA A 22 5.27 -8.52 1.65
CA ALA A 22 6.01 -8.92 2.83
C ALA A 22 5.67 -7.98 4.00
N THR A 23 5.23 -8.56 5.13
CA THR A 23 4.92 -7.81 6.35
C THR A 23 5.61 -8.41 7.56
N VAL A 24 5.87 -7.57 8.56
CA VAL A 24 6.44 -7.94 9.86
C VAL A 24 5.52 -7.46 10.99
N PRO A 25 5.60 -8.05 12.20
CA PRO A 25 4.96 -7.49 13.38
C PRO A 25 5.36 -6.02 13.58
N SER A 26 4.41 -5.19 13.98
CA SER A 26 4.68 -3.79 14.31
C SER A 26 5.36 -3.71 15.68
N GLU A 27 6.62 -3.29 15.68
CA GLU A 27 7.43 -3.12 16.89
C GLU A 27 7.83 -1.66 17.12
N PRO A 28 7.89 -1.19 18.38
CA PRO A 28 8.33 0.16 18.69
C PRO A 28 9.75 0.39 18.17
N ARG A 29 9.97 1.53 17.51
CA ARG A 29 11.31 2.00 17.14
C ARG A 29 11.51 3.46 17.54
N PRO A 30 12.77 3.94 17.65
CA PRO A 30 13.03 5.35 17.86
C PRO A 30 12.32 6.22 16.80
N MET A 31 11.74 7.34 17.22
CA MET A 31 10.98 8.25 16.35
C MET A 31 11.73 8.63 15.05
N GLY A 32 13.03 8.93 15.14
CA GLY A 32 13.85 9.27 13.97
C GLY A 32 13.92 8.13 12.93
N VAL A 33 14.10 6.89 13.40
CA VAL A 33 14.12 5.70 12.53
C VAL A 33 12.76 5.47 11.87
N GLY A 34 11.67 5.67 12.63
CA GLY A 34 10.31 5.58 12.08
C GLY A 34 10.03 6.64 11.02
N ALA A 35 10.48 7.88 11.25
CA ALA A 35 10.32 8.97 10.29
C ALA A 35 11.10 8.72 9.00
N GLU A 36 12.37 8.31 9.10
CA GLU A 36 13.19 7.95 7.93
C GLU A 36 12.54 6.83 7.10
N ARG A 37 12.09 5.76 7.79
CA ARG A 37 11.37 4.65 7.15
C ARG A 37 10.11 5.12 6.45
N GLN A 38 9.30 5.96 7.09
CA GLN A 38 8.08 6.51 6.49
C GLN A 38 8.38 7.31 5.23
N VAL A 39 9.42 8.14 5.24
CA VAL A 39 9.85 8.91 4.07
C VAL A 39 10.27 7.98 2.93
N ALA A 40 11.08 6.96 3.22
CA ALA A 40 11.52 5.99 2.22
C ALA A 40 10.34 5.24 1.57
N ILE A 41 9.42 4.72 2.39
CA ILE A 41 8.22 4.01 1.93
C ILE A 41 7.35 4.95 1.08
N ARG A 42 7.02 6.15 1.58
CA ARG A 42 6.16 7.09 0.85
C ARG A 42 6.77 7.52 -0.48
N SER A 43 8.08 7.77 -0.52
CA SER A 43 8.77 8.20 -1.75
C SER A 43 8.73 7.10 -2.82
N LEU A 44 8.95 5.85 -2.42
CA LEU A 44 8.83 4.72 -3.34
C LEU A 44 7.36 4.50 -3.77
N ALA A 45 6.39 4.69 -2.88
CA ALA A 45 4.97 4.60 -3.24
C ALA A 45 4.58 5.61 -4.33
N GLU A 46 5.10 6.84 -4.26
CA GLU A 46 4.88 7.87 -5.29
C GLU A 46 5.48 7.47 -6.64
N GLN A 47 6.72 6.97 -6.64
CA GLN A 47 7.38 6.48 -7.86
C GLN A 47 6.58 5.33 -8.49
N LEU A 48 6.26 4.30 -7.71
CA LEU A 48 5.55 3.13 -8.20
C LEU A 48 4.12 3.48 -8.65
N ALA A 49 3.43 4.40 -7.97
CA ALA A 49 2.13 4.89 -8.43
C ALA A 49 2.24 5.61 -9.79
N CYS A 50 3.29 6.41 -10.01
CA CYS A 50 3.54 7.02 -11.32
C CYS A 50 3.80 5.95 -12.40
N GLU A 51 4.63 4.95 -12.11
CA GLU A 51 4.93 3.86 -13.04
C GLU A 51 3.69 3.02 -13.39
N ALA A 52 2.90 2.64 -12.38
CA ALA A 52 1.66 1.90 -12.58
C ALA A 52 0.66 2.72 -13.43
N ASN A 53 0.51 4.01 -13.13
CA ASN A 53 -0.39 4.89 -13.87
C ASN A 53 0.02 5.10 -15.32
N ALA A 54 1.31 5.03 -15.65
CA ALA A 54 1.76 5.06 -17.04
C ALA A 54 1.27 3.83 -17.84
N VAL A 55 1.11 2.67 -17.19
CA VAL A 55 0.57 1.45 -17.81
C VAL A 55 -0.96 1.46 -17.82
N LEU A 56 -1.59 1.92 -16.74
CA LEU A 56 -3.06 1.99 -16.61
C LEU A 56 -3.70 3.04 -17.54
N ALA A 57 -2.95 4.04 -17.98
CA ALA A 57 -3.42 5.10 -18.87
C ALA A 57 -4.05 4.55 -20.17
N ASP A 58 -3.47 3.50 -20.75
CA ASP A 58 -3.98 2.86 -21.97
C ASP A 58 -5.36 2.21 -21.78
N ARG A 59 -5.77 2.02 -20.52
CA ARG A 59 -7.06 1.44 -20.11
C ARG A 59 -8.03 2.49 -19.57
N GLY A 60 -7.63 3.74 -19.48
CA GLY A 60 -8.42 4.80 -18.84
C GLY A 60 -8.57 4.62 -17.33
N GLU A 61 -7.65 3.89 -16.69
CA GLU A 61 -7.69 3.57 -15.26
C GLU A 61 -6.57 4.30 -14.51
N ARG A 62 -6.69 4.40 -13.18
CA ARG A 62 -5.69 5.04 -12.33
C ARG A 62 -5.67 4.44 -10.93
N ILE A 63 -4.48 4.25 -10.37
CA ILE A 63 -4.25 4.08 -8.93
C ILE A 63 -3.98 5.45 -8.31
N GLU A 64 -4.66 5.73 -7.21
CA GLU A 64 -4.54 6.97 -6.46
C GLU A 64 -3.61 6.77 -5.27
N LEU A 65 -2.85 7.82 -4.95
CA LEU A 65 -2.02 7.94 -3.76
C LEU A 65 -2.42 9.22 -3.05
N GLU A 66 -2.94 9.09 -1.83
CA GLU A 66 -3.44 10.22 -1.04
C GLU A 66 -2.75 10.26 0.32
N ASP A 67 -2.08 11.37 0.62
CA ASP A 67 -1.56 11.65 1.95
C ASP A 67 -2.70 12.19 2.85
N ARG A 68 -2.82 11.64 4.07
CA ARG A 68 -3.77 12.13 5.09
C ARG A 68 -3.00 12.65 6.30
N PRO A 69 -3.13 13.94 6.65
CA PRO A 69 -2.53 14.48 7.86
C PRO A 69 -3.27 13.97 9.10
N GLY A 70 -2.54 13.77 10.20
CA GLY A 70 -3.12 13.50 11.51
C GLY A 70 -2.17 13.85 12.64
N ASP A 71 -2.73 14.08 13.84
CA ASP A 71 -1.95 14.43 15.02
C ASP A 71 -1.07 13.25 15.46
N GLY A 72 0.25 13.44 15.38
CA GLY A 72 1.22 12.40 15.72
C GLY A 72 1.13 11.16 14.81
N VAL A 73 0.59 11.28 13.60
CA VAL A 73 0.53 10.18 12.64
C VAL A 73 0.74 10.67 11.21
N LEU A 74 1.57 9.95 10.47
CA LEU A 74 1.69 10.11 9.02
C LEU A 74 0.95 8.96 8.36
N VAL A 75 0.07 9.27 7.40
CA VAL A 75 -0.75 8.27 6.71
C VAL A 75 -0.71 8.56 5.22
N PHE A 76 -0.55 7.52 4.41
CA PHE A 76 -0.92 7.58 3.00
C PHE A 76 -1.79 6.38 2.64
N THR A 77 -2.66 6.56 1.65
CA THR A 77 -3.58 5.54 1.15
C THR A 77 -3.32 5.32 -0.34
N LEU A 78 -3.17 4.06 -0.73
CA LEU A 78 -3.19 3.64 -2.13
C LEU A 78 -4.58 3.10 -2.45
N ARG A 79 -5.23 3.61 -3.49
CA ARG A 79 -6.60 3.23 -3.86
C ARG A 79 -6.71 2.90 -5.33
N TYR A 80 -7.29 1.74 -5.63
CA TYR A 80 -7.58 1.31 -6.98
C TYR A 80 -9.01 0.73 -7.03
N ARG A 81 -9.90 1.40 -7.77
CA ARG A 81 -11.34 1.11 -7.76
C ARG A 81 -11.90 1.07 -6.33
N SER A 82 -12.53 -0.02 -5.92
CA SER A 82 -13.05 -0.22 -4.55
C SER A 82 -12.01 -0.75 -3.55
N ARG A 83 -10.79 -1.07 -4.01
CA ARG A 83 -9.72 -1.62 -3.16
C ARG A 83 -8.82 -0.51 -2.64
N GLN A 84 -8.40 -0.64 -1.40
CA GLN A 84 -7.46 0.30 -0.79
C GLN A 84 -6.51 -0.38 0.18
N ALA A 85 -5.33 0.24 0.35
CA ALA A 85 -4.38 -0.06 1.39
C ALA A 85 -3.95 1.25 2.09
N GLU A 86 -3.97 1.24 3.41
CA GLU A 86 -3.52 2.36 4.25
C GLU A 86 -2.18 1.97 4.89
N VAL A 87 -1.18 2.82 4.70
CA VAL A 87 0.11 2.72 5.39
C VAL A 87 0.22 3.91 6.32
N SER A 88 0.50 3.64 7.59
CA SER A 88 0.61 4.67 8.61
C SER A 88 1.81 4.47 9.50
N THR A 89 2.38 5.56 9.98
CA THR A 89 3.37 5.58 11.05
C THR A 89 2.88 6.52 12.15
N ARG A 90 2.57 5.95 13.31
CA ARG A 90 2.17 6.71 14.52
C ARG A 90 3.40 7.02 15.36
N PHE A 91 3.49 8.24 15.87
CA PHE A 91 4.53 8.74 16.76
C PHE A 91 3.92 9.03 18.13
N ALA A 92 4.47 8.44 19.19
CA ALA A 92 4.06 8.67 20.56
C ALA A 92 5.25 8.41 21.49
N ASP A 93 5.43 9.22 22.53
CA ASP A 93 6.41 8.98 23.60
C ASP A 93 7.84 8.68 23.11
N GLY A 94 8.28 9.38 22.04
CA GLY A 94 9.61 9.22 21.45
C GLY A 94 9.79 7.96 20.59
N VAL A 95 8.75 7.16 20.43
CA VAL A 95 8.74 5.95 19.59
C VAL A 95 7.77 6.09 18.41
N ALA A 96 7.99 5.25 17.41
CA ALA A 96 7.16 5.13 16.22
C ALA A 96 6.67 3.69 16.02
N TYR A 97 5.45 3.55 15.49
CA TYR A 97 4.83 2.28 15.15
C TYR A 97 4.29 2.34 13.73
N GLY A 98 4.74 1.43 12.86
CA GLY A 98 4.20 1.29 11.52
C GLY A 98 2.92 0.46 11.53
N ARG A 99 2.03 0.69 10.57
CA ARG A 99 0.85 -0.14 10.37
C ARG A 99 0.42 -0.17 8.92
N LEU A 100 0.12 -1.37 8.44
CA LEU A 100 -0.55 -1.64 7.17
C LEU A 100 -1.99 -2.08 7.45
N ARG A 101 -2.96 -1.55 6.69
CA ARG A 101 -4.38 -1.95 6.73
C ARG A 101 -4.94 -2.05 5.30
N GLY A 102 -6.07 -2.74 5.16
CA GLY A 102 -6.80 -2.87 3.90
C GLY A 102 -6.69 -4.26 3.27
N VAL A 103 -7.39 -4.47 2.15
CA VAL A 103 -7.59 -5.79 1.51
C VAL A 103 -6.27 -6.42 1.06
N ALA A 104 -5.27 -5.60 0.75
CA ALA A 104 -3.95 -6.06 0.32
C ALA A 104 -3.00 -6.40 1.51
N ALA A 105 -3.42 -6.18 2.76
CA ALA A 105 -2.60 -6.48 3.94
C ALA A 105 -2.56 -7.98 4.32
N GLY A 106 -3.44 -8.81 3.75
CA GLY A 106 -3.65 -10.20 4.16
C GLY A 106 -4.73 -10.36 5.23
N ALA A 107 -4.89 -11.57 5.77
CA ALA A 107 -5.84 -11.83 6.86
C ALA A 107 -5.59 -10.87 8.03
N GLN A 108 -6.65 -10.45 8.72
CA GLN A 108 -6.55 -9.62 9.92
C GLN A 108 -5.89 -10.45 11.03
N ASP A 109 -4.57 -10.47 11.07
CA ASP A 109 -3.83 -10.96 12.23
C ASP A 109 -4.27 -10.14 13.46
N GLU A 110 -4.45 -10.81 14.60
CA GLU A 110 -4.78 -10.15 15.88
C GLU A 110 -3.73 -9.10 16.27
N GLN A 111 -2.50 -9.25 15.76
CA GLN A 111 -1.38 -8.37 16.03
C GLN A 111 -1.18 -7.33 14.90
N PRO A 112 -0.98 -6.04 15.21
CA PRO A 112 -0.68 -5.02 14.19
C PRO A 112 0.56 -5.38 13.38
N ARG A 113 0.48 -5.29 12.05
CA ARG A 113 1.58 -5.52 11.13
C ARG A 113 1.89 -4.30 10.28
N GLU A 114 3.09 -4.24 9.76
CA GLU A 114 3.54 -3.23 8.80
C GLU A 114 4.33 -3.86 7.66
N LEU A 115 4.57 -3.09 6.59
CA LEU A 115 5.43 -3.52 5.49
C LEU A 115 6.82 -3.87 6.01
N ALA A 116 7.40 -4.99 5.55
CA ALA A 116 8.74 -5.44 5.94
C ALA A 116 9.84 -4.46 5.51
N GLY A 117 9.60 -3.72 4.42
CA GLY A 117 10.45 -2.67 3.88
C GLY A 117 9.76 -1.94 2.72
N PRO A 118 10.39 -0.90 2.15
CA PRO A 118 9.87 -0.19 0.98
C PRO A 118 9.58 -1.13 -0.20
N GLU A 119 10.43 -2.12 -0.45
CA GLU A 119 10.32 -3.10 -1.54
C GLU A 119 8.98 -3.88 -1.53
N ALA A 120 8.36 -4.05 -0.36
CA ALA A 120 7.07 -4.71 -0.23
C ALA A 120 5.90 -3.90 -0.87
N LEU A 121 6.14 -2.65 -1.28
CA LEU A 121 5.15 -1.82 -1.97
C LEU A 121 4.81 -2.34 -3.37
N GLU A 122 5.76 -2.98 -4.06
CA GLU A 122 5.51 -3.52 -5.40
C GLU A 122 4.39 -4.56 -5.34
N ASP A 123 4.56 -5.56 -4.47
CA ASP A 123 3.55 -6.59 -4.24
C ASP A 123 2.23 -6.00 -3.71
N LEU A 124 2.28 -4.98 -2.85
CA LEU A 124 1.09 -4.29 -2.35
C LEU A 124 0.28 -3.66 -3.51
N ILE A 125 0.94 -2.96 -4.42
CA ILE A 125 0.29 -2.33 -5.58
C ILE A 125 -0.21 -3.39 -6.55
N LEU A 126 0.60 -4.39 -6.89
CA LEU A 126 0.16 -5.50 -7.76
C LEU A 126 -1.06 -6.21 -7.18
N ARG A 127 -1.11 -6.40 -5.86
CA ARG A 127 -2.26 -6.99 -5.16
C ARG A 127 -3.49 -6.11 -5.25
N LEU A 128 -3.34 -4.79 -5.07
CA LEU A 128 -4.41 -3.83 -5.28
C LEU A 128 -4.93 -3.85 -6.71
N LEU A 129 -4.12 -4.16 -7.73
CA LEU A 129 -4.53 -4.25 -9.13
C LEU A 129 -5.18 -5.60 -9.49
N ALA A 130 -4.72 -6.70 -8.89
CA ALA A 130 -5.20 -8.06 -9.16
C ALA A 130 -6.47 -8.46 -8.41
N GLY A 131 -6.75 -7.85 -7.26
CA GLY A 131 -7.87 -8.25 -6.40
C GLY A 131 -9.24 -8.18 -7.08
N PRO A 132 -10.22 -9.00 -6.65
CA PRO A 132 -11.61 -8.75 -7.02
C PRO A 132 -12.04 -7.38 -6.50
N ASP A 133 -12.92 -6.69 -7.21
CA ASP A 133 -13.54 -5.48 -6.68
C ASP A 133 -14.36 -5.86 -5.43
N ASP A 134 -14.19 -5.14 -4.33
CA ASP A 134 -15.05 -5.31 -3.15
C ASP A 134 -16.50 -5.11 -3.58
N ALA A 135 -17.36 -6.10 -3.27
CA ALA A 135 -18.80 -5.94 -3.43
C ALA A 135 -19.24 -4.75 -2.57
N PRO A 136 -20.13 -3.87 -3.08
CA PRO A 136 -20.64 -2.77 -2.28
C PRO A 136 -21.24 -3.34 -0.99
N ALA A 137 -20.87 -2.76 0.16
CA ALA A 137 -21.48 -3.08 1.45
C ALA A 137 -23.00 -3.02 1.25
N ALA A 138 -23.67 -4.17 1.36
CA ALA A 138 -25.10 -4.27 1.18
C ALA A 138 -25.75 -3.26 2.14
N GLY A 139 -26.29 -2.17 1.58
CA GLY A 139 -27.00 -1.15 2.33
C GLY A 139 -28.17 -1.82 3.02
N GLY A 140 -28.10 -1.87 4.35
CA GLY A 140 -29.24 -2.24 5.18
C GLY A 140 -30.38 -1.27 4.88
N SER A 141 -31.48 -1.81 4.38
CA SER A 141 -32.79 -1.16 4.39
C SER A 141 -33.42 -1.28 5.77
#